data_AF-A0A967HX87-F1
#
_entry.id   AF-A0A967HX87-F1
#
_cell.length_a   1.000
_cell.length_b   1.000
_cell.length_c   1.000
_cell.angle_alpha   90.00
_cell.angle_beta   90.00
_cell.angle_gamma   90.00
#
_symmetry.space_group_name_H-M   'P 1'
#
loop_
_entity.id
_entity.type
_entity.pdbx_description
1 polymer ?
#
loop_
_entity_poly.entity_id
_entity_poly.type
_entity_poly.pdbx_seq_one_letter_code
_entity_poly.pdbx_strand_id
1 'polypeptide(L)'
;TTMDTLDYSGISLNQGSKLVLAVAGAKQRELGKKIPTDLSLPKGFKRPTVFAPGIVIIQGQTHNRGRDEHDPTLEKLAVFLEEPESLERFPLIVVVDDAEFTAKSWENFLWATFTRSDPATDIYGVGAYTHCKHWGCSGSLIIDARLKTYHAPPLEDDPEVEKRVDALGAAGGPLHGII
;
A
#
# COMPACT_ATOMS: atom_id res chain seq x y z
N THR A 1 -26.59 -12.61 -0.66
CA THR A 1 -25.56 -12.12 -1.59
C THR A 1 -24.36 -13.02 -1.43
N THR A 2 -24.12 -13.90 -2.39
CA THR A 2 -23.04 -14.89 -2.36
C THR A 2 -21.72 -14.11 -2.47
N MET A 3 -20.93 -14.16 -1.41
CA MET A 3 -19.73 -13.36 -1.23
C MET A 3 -18.59 -13.88 -2.10
N ASP A 4 -17.95 -12.95 -2.79
CA ASP A 4 -16.65 -13.11 -3.44
C ASP A 4 -15.61 -13.34 -2.33
N THR A 5 -15.15 -14.59 -2.19
CA THR A 5 -14.44 -15.13 -1.01
C THR A 5 -12.95 -14.81 -0.94
N LEU A 6 -12.48 -13.78 -1.63
CA LEU A 6 -11.07 -13.35 -1.56
C LEU A 6 -10.89 -12.33 -0.43
N ASP A 7 -11.04 -12.81 0.80
CA ASP A 7 -10.78 -12.04 2.02
C ASP A 7 -9.36 -12.34 2.51
N TYR A 8 -8.37 -11.59 2.01
CA TYR A 8 -6.95 -11.80 2.32
C TYR A 8 -6.51 -11.19 3.66
N SER A 9 -7.25 -10.20 4.16
CA SER A 9 -6.88 -9.40 5.34
C SER A 9 -7.99 -9.21 6.37
N GLY A 10 -9.23 -9.58 6.07
CA GLY A 10 -10.38 -9.40 6.95
C GLY A 10 -10.47 -10.41 8.10
N ILE A 11 -11.51 -10.23 8.91
CA ILE A 11 -11.60 -10.87 10.23
C ILE A 11 -11.95 -12.34 10.13
N SER A 12 -12.87 -12.69 9.24
CA SER A 12 -13.34 -14.05 9.03
C SER A 12 -14.00 -14.17 7.66
N LEU A 13 -14.16 -15.41 7.20
CA LEU A 13 -14.88 -15.72 5.97
C LEU A 13 -16.24 -15.00 5.98
N ASN A 14 -16.48 -14.15 4.98
CA ASN A 14 -17.68 -13.31 4.84
C ASN A 14 -17.78 -12.08 5.74
N GLN A 15 -16.69 -11.62 6.35
CA GLN A 15 -16.64 -10.37 7.14
C GLN A 15 -15.68 -9.32 6.58
N GLY A 16 -15.06 -9.58 5.42
CA GLY A 16 -14.25 -8.58 4.73
C GLY A 16 -15.04 -7.30 4.43
N SER A 17 -14.34 -6.17 4.50
CA SER A 17 -14.91 -4.88 4.15
C SER A 17 -14.76 -4.59 2.65
N LYS A 18 -15.39 -3.51 2.19
CA LYS A 18 -15.34 -3.08 0.79
C LYS A 18 -15.28 -1.56 0.69
N LEU A 19 -14.39 -1.09 -0.16
CA LEU A 19 -14.33 0.30 -0.59
C LEU A 19 -14.51 0.36 -2.10
N VAL A 20 -15.30 1.34 -2.56
CA VAL A 20 -15.44 1.66 -3.98
C VAL A 20 -14.98 3.09 -4.17
N LEU A 21 -13.90 3.27 -4.93
CA LEU A 21 -13.48 4.59 -5.40
C LEU A 21 -14.04 4.81 -6.81
N ALA A 22 -15.06 5.66 -6.94
CA ALA A 22 -15.61 6.06 -8.22
C ALA A 22 -15.04 7.42 -8.63
N VAL A 23 -14.39 7.49 -9.79
CA VAL A 23 -13.84 8.74 -10.34
C VAL A 23 -14.56 9.05 -11.65
N ALA A 24 -15.31 10.16 -11.66
CA ALA A 24 -16.06 10.61 -12.83
C ALA A 24 -16.20 12.14 -12.85
N GLY A 25 -16.45 12.69 -14.04
CA GLY A 25 -16.69 14.13 -14.23
C GLY A 25 -15.45 14.91 -14.68
N ALA A 26 -15.45 16.22 -14.42
CA ALA A 26 -14.40 17.14 -14.85
C ALA A 26 -13.07 16.91 -14.09
N LYS A 27 -11.95 17.21 -14.75
CA LYS A 27 -10.61 17.17 -14.14
C LYS A 27 -10.57 18.10 -12.93
N GLN A 28 -10.25 17.55 -11.76
CA GLN A 28 -10.19 18.29 -10.49
C GLN A 28 -8.81 18.90 -10.20
N ARG A 29 -7.73 18.24 -10.63
CA ARG A 29 -6.35 18.66 -10.32
C ARG A 29 -5.33 18.16 -11.32
N GLU A 30 -4.13 18.73 -11.28
CA GLU A 30 -2.96 18.21 -11.97
C GLU A 30 -2.18 17.27 -11.05
N LEU A 31 -1.78 16.11 -11.58
CA LEU A 31 -1.15 15.06 -10.79
C LEU A 31 0.36 15.30 -10.64
N GLY A 32 0.85 15.13 -9.42
CA GLY A 32 2.26 15.22 -9.07
C GLY A 32 3.07 14.11 -9.73
N LYS A 33 4.27 14.45 -10.20
CA LYS A 33 5.19 13.50 -10.88
C LYS A 33 6.56 13.39 -10.21
N LYS A 34 6.81 14.20 -9.20
CA LYS A 34 8.07 14.27 -8.45
C LYS A 34 7.75 14.58 -7.01
N ILE A 35 8.52 14.00 -6.08
CA ILE A 35 8.45 14.35 -4.67
C ILE A 35 9.03 15.77 -4.48
N PRO A 36 8.40 16.64 -3.66
CA PRO A 36 8.99 17.91 -3.28
C PRO A 36 10.36 17.70 -2.60
N THR A 37 11.35 18.51 -2.97
CA THR A 37 12.74 18.33 -2.51
C THR A 37 12.93 18.58 -1.01
N ASP A 38 12.02 19.32 -0.42
CA ASP A 38 11.95 19.74 0.97
C ASP A 38 10.94 18.93 1.78
N LEU A 39 10.34 17.89 1.19
CA LEU A 39 9.44 17.00 1.90
C LEU A 39 10.21 16.27 3.01
N SER A 40 9.91 16.65 4.25
CA SER A 40 10.25 15.86 5.43
C SER A 40 9.06 14.99 5.79
N LEU A 41 9.31 13.81 6.36
CA LEU A 41 8.27 12.92 6.86
C LEU A 41 8.40 12.76 8.37
N PRO A 42 7.29 12.55 9.10
CA PRO A 42 7.35 12.34 10.53
C PRO A 42 8.09 11.04 10.87
N LYS A 43 8.63 10.97 12.09
CA LYS A 43 9.37 9.78 12.57
C LYS A 43 8.53 8.52 12.37
N GLY A 44 9.15 7.49 11.80
CA GLY A 44 8.50 6.22 11.47
C GLY A 44 8.08 6.12 10.00
N PHE A 45 8.18 7.20 9.23
CA PHE A 45 7.93 7.21 7.78
C PHE A 45 9.16 7.68 7.02
N LYS A 46 9.44 7.06 5.89
CA LYS A 46 10.64 7.33 5.08
C LYS A 46 10.43 6.94 3.62
N ARG A 47 11.41 7.30 2.78
CA ARG A 47 11.45 6.93 1.36
C ARG A 47 10.13 7.19 0.62
N PRO A 48 9.69 8.45 0.52
CA PRO A 48 8.61 8.80 -0.38
C PRO A 48 9.06 8.50 -1.83
N THR A 49 8.31 7.67 -2.53
CA THR A 49 8.62 7.23 -3.89
C THR A 49 7.41 7.46 -4.78
N VAL A 50 7.57 8.23 -5.87
CA VAL A 50 6.51 8.36 -6.87
C VAL A 50 6.40 7.03 -7.61
N PHE A 51 5.23 6.41 -7.57
CA PHE A 51 4.94 5.21 -8.35
C PHE A 51 4.40 5.56 -9.73
N ALA A 52 3.36 6.39 -9.75
CA ALA A 52 2.71 6.89 -10.95
C ALA A 52 2.28 8.35 -10.73
N PRO A 53 1.94 9.11 -11.78
CA PRO A 53 1.39 10.45 -11.60
C PRO A 53 0.23 10.44 -10.60
N GLY A 54 0.38 11.15 -9.47
CA GLY A 54 -0.63 11.25 -8.43
C GLY A 54 -0.65 10.11 -7.39
N ILE A 55 0.23 9.11 -7.51
CA ILE A 55 0.38 8.03 -6.54
C ILE A 55 1.79 8.07 -5.95
N VAL A 56 1.86 8.21 -4.62
CA VAL A 56 3.11 8.13 -3.87
C VAL A 56 3.06 6.97 -2.89
N ILE A 57 4.16 6.24 -2.83
CA ILE A 57 4.38 5.17 -1.86
C ILE A 57 5.29 5.73 -0.77
N ILE A 58 4.95 5.46 0.49
CA ILE A 58 5.76 5.84 1.64
C ILE A 58 6.09 4.56 2.40
N GLN A 59 7.35 4.41 2.78
CA GLN A 59 7.72 3.30 3.65
C GLN A 59 7.43 3.66 5.12
N GLY A 60 6.58 2.87 5.77
CA GLY A 60 6.29 2.98 7.19
C GLY A 60 7.18 2.09 8.06
N GLN A 61 7.12 2.32 9.37
CA GLN A 61 7.62 1.40 10.38
C GLN A 61 6.76 0.13 10.41
N THR A 62 7.29 -0.97 10.94
CA THR A 62 6.54 -2.23 11.11
C THR A 62 5.20 -1.98 11.80
N HIS A 63 4.13 -2.52 11.21
CA HIS A 63 2.80 -2.44 11.79
C HIS A 63 2.68 -3.42 12.96
N ASN A 64 2.18 -2.94 14.11
CA ASN A 64 2.09 -3.72 15.33
C ASN A 64 0.71 -3.68 16.01
N ARG A 65 -0.33 -3.21 15.31
CA ARG A 65 -1.70 -3.23 15.84
C ARG A 65 -2.34 -4.60 15.75
N GLY A 66 -3.35 -4.81 16.58
CA GLY A 66 -4.22 -5.96 16.51
C GLY A 66 -5.02 -5.98 15.21
N ARG A 67 -5.79 -7.05 15.03
CA ARG A 67 -6.81 -7.12 13.99
C ARG A 67 -7.97 -6.19 14.36
N ASP A 68 -8.62 -5.61 13.37
CA ASP A 68 -9.77 -4.69 13.56
C ASP A 68 -9.40 -3.40 14.32
N GLU A 69 -8.16 -2.93 14.15
CA GLU A 69 -7.65 -1.72 14.79
C GLU A 69 -7.05 -0.77 13.74
N HIS A 70 -7.37 0.52 13.88
CA HIS A 70 -6.62 1.57 13.19
C HIS A 70 -5.23 1.75 13.83
N ASP A 71 -4.23 2.11 13.02
CA ASP A 71 -2.92 2.54 13.50
C ASP A 71 -2.90 4.08 13.65
N PRO A 72 -2.87 4.62 14.89
CA PRO A 72 -2.86 6.07 15.12
C PRO A 72 -1.60 6.76 14.58
N THR A 73 -0.56 6.02 14.17
CA THR A 73 0.59 6.61 13.48
C THR A 73 0.23 7.11 12.08
N LEU A 74 -0.75 6.50 11.41
CA LEU A 74 -1.23 6.93 10.10
C LEU A 74 -2.12 8.17 10.21
N GLU A 75 -2.89 8.31 11.29
CA GLU A 75 -3.59 9.56 11.61
C GLU A 75 -2.60 10.72 11.81
N LYS A 76 -1.49 10.48 12.52
CA LYS A 76 -0.43 11.48 12.68
C LYS A 76 0.24 11.84 11.37
N LEU A 77 0.43 10.87 10.47
CA LEU A 77 0.90 11.13 9.11
C LEU A 77 -0.11 12.00 8.36
N ALA A 78 -1.40 11.68 8.44
CA ALA A 78 -2.46 12.44 7.77
C ALA A 78 -2.48 13.91 8.23
N VAL A 79 -2.41 14.16 9.54
CA VAL A 79 -2.32 15.52 10.11
C VAL A 79 -1.06 16.24 9.65
N PHE A 80 0.10 15.57 9.64
CA PHE A 80 1.34 16.17 9.16
C PHE A 80 1.25 16.59 7.68
N LEU A 81 0.51 15.84 6.87
CA LEU A 81 0.32 16.10 5.45
C LEU A 81 -0.78 17.13 5.13
N GLU A 82 -1.42 17.72 6.14
CA GLU A 82 -2.35 18.85 5.92
C GLU A 82 -1.61 20.15 5.55
N GLU A 83 -0.29 20.20 5.73
CA GLU A 83 0.53 21.34 5.35
C GLU A 83 0.51 21.57 3.83
N PRO A 84 0.28 22.83 3.36
CA PRO A 84 -0.09 23.17 1.98
C PRO A 84 0.96 22.85 0.88
N GLU A 85 2.15 22.39 1.26
CA GLU A 85 3.26 22.09 0.34
C GLU A 85 3.71 20.62 0.37
N SER A 86 3.05 19.78 1.16
CA SER A 86 3.51 18.40 1.38
C SER A 86 3.28 17.48 0.18
N LEU A 87 2.03 17.08 -0.10
CA LEU A 87 1.69 16.06 -1.11
C LEU A 87 0.33 16.31 -1.80
N GLU A 88 -0.17 17.54 -1.83
CA GLU A 88 -1.52 17.86 -2.36
C GLU A 88 -1.81 17.34 -3.78
N ARG A 89 -0.77 17.27 -4.63
CA ARG A 89 -0.87 16.78 -6.02
C ARG A 89 -0.88 15.25 -6.13
N PHE A 90 -0.79 14.54 -5.02
CA PHE A 90 -0.83 13.08 -4.91
C PHE A 90 -2.13 12.65 -4.21
N PRO A 91 -3.25 12.51 -4.94
CA PRO A 91 -4.53 12.10 -4.35
C PRO A 91 -4.49 10.73 -3.66
N LEU A 92 -3.52 9.87 -3.99
CA LEU A 92 -3.34 8.57 -3.37
C LEU A 92 -1.95 8.43 -2.77
N ILE A 93 -1.93 8.09 -1.48
CA ILE A 93 -0.74 7.72 -0.72
C ILE A 93 -0.91 6.28 -0.27
N VAL A 94 0.10 5.45 -0.47
CA VAL A 94 0.10 4.07 0.02
C VAL A 94 1.28 3.89 0.96
N VAL A 95 1.03 3.44 2.18
CA VAL A 95 2.06 3.15 3.17
C VAL A 95 2.37 1.66 3.16
N VAL A 96 3.64 1.29 2.98
CA VAL A 96 4.09 -0.10 2.83
C VAL A 96 5.34 -0.40 3.65
N ASP A 97 5.71 -1.68 3.74
CA ASP A 97 6.96 -2.11 4.39
C ASP A 97 8.21 -1.81 3.54
N ASP A 98 8.10 -1.86 2.22
CA ASP A 98 9.21 -1.62 1.28
C ASP A 98 8.73 -0.79 0.07
N ALA A 99 9.04 0.50 0.09
CA ALA A 99 8.61 1.42 -0.95
C ALA A 99 9.29 1.18 -2.30
N GLU A 100 10.53 0.69 -2.32
CA GLU A 100 11.27 0.45 -3.56
C GLU A 100 10.74 -0.80 -4.27
N PHE A 101 10.51 -1.88 -3.52
CA PHE A 101 9.88 -3.09 -4.05
C PHE A 101 8.49 -2.79 -4.62
N THR A 102 7.63 -2.11 -3.85
CA THR A 102 6.26 -1.81 -4.27
C THR A 102 6.22 -0.88 -5.48
N ALA A 103 7.14 0.09 -5.58
CA ALA A 103 7.18 1.02 -6.71
C ALA A 103 7.74 0.41 -8.00
N LYS A 104 8.37 -0.77 -7.94
CA LYS A 104 9.13 -1.36 -9.05
C LYS A 104 8.26 -1.72 -10.26
N SER A 105 7.02 -2.14 -10.04
CA SER A 105 6.08 -2.50 -11.11
C SER A 105 4.62 -2.40 -10.68
N TRP A 106 3.71 -2.46 -11.66
CA TRP A 106 2.27 -2.46 -11.37
C TRP A 106 1.83 -3.71 -10.63
N GLU A 107 2.41 -4.87 -10.94
CA GLU A 107 2.12 -6.13 -10.26
C GLU A 107 2.47 -6.04 -8.78
N ASN A 108 3.66 -5.54 -8.46
CA ASN A 108 4.09 -5.34 -7.07
C ASN A 108 3.21 -4.32 -6.34
N PHE A 109 2.86 -3.22 -7.01
CA PHE A 109 1.97 -2.21 -6.45
C PHE A 109 0.60 -2.78 -6.13
N LEU A 110 -0.04 -3.44 -7.10
CA LEU A 110 -1.38 -4.01 -6.94
C LEU A 110 -1.38 -5.09 -5.86
N TRP A 111 -0.41 -5.99 -5.89
CA TRP A 111 -0.27 -7.06 -4.90
C TRP A 111 -0.08 -6.48 -3.50
N ALA A 112 0.98 -5.70 -3.27
CA ALA A 112 1.26 -5.19 -1.94
C ALA A 112 0.14 -4.30 -1.41
N THR A 113 -0.44 -3.42 -2.25
CA THR A 113 -1.49 -2.49 -1.82
C THR A 113 -2.77 -3.23 -1.43
N PHE A 114 -3.29 -4.09 -2.31
CA PHE A 114 -4.66 -4.59 -2.16
C PHE A 114 -4.76 -5.95 -1.49
N THR A 115 -3.67 -6.74 -1.41
CA THR A 115 -3.71 -8.01 -0.65
C THR A 115 -3.33 -7.82 0.81
N ARG A 116 -2.90 -6.61 1.21
CA ARG A 116 -2.46 -6.31 2.59
C ARG A 116 -3.31 -5.23 3.26
N SER A 117 -4.36 -4.73 2.62
CA SER A 117 -5.24 -3.70 3.16
C SER A 117 -6.66 -4.20 3.35
N ASP A 118 -7.23 -4.03 4.54
CA ASP A 118 -8.66 -4.11 4.84
C ASP A 118 -9.25 -2.70 4.83
N PRO A 119 -10.13 -2.35 3.87
CA PRO A 119 -10.68 -1.01 3.79
C PRO A 119 -11.37 -0.44 5.04
N ALA A 120 -11.83 -1.28 5.97
CA ALA A 120 -12.46 -0.82 7.20
C ALA A 120 -11.44 -0.23 8.18
N THR A 121 -10.22 -0.77 8.24
CA THR A 121 -9.20 -0.44 9.25
C THR A 121 -8.00 0.27 8.66
N ASP A 122 -7.80 0.16 7.34
CA ASP A 122 -6.56 0.57 6.68
C ASP A 122 -6.73 1.81 5.81
N ILE A 123 -7.85 2.51 5.93
CA ILE A 123 -8.15 3.73 5.17
C ILE A 123 -8.09 4.95 6.09
N TYR A 124 -7.26 5.91 5.69
CA TYR A 124 -7.06 7.20 6.35
C TYR A 124 -7.14 8.30 5.30
N GLY A 125 -7.16 9.56 5.74
CA GLY A 125 -7.14 10.66 4.79
C GLY A 125 -6.71 11.98 5.42
N VAL A 126 -6.02 12.78 4.63
CA VAL A 126 -5.64 14.15 4.99
C VAL A 126 -6.90 15.01 5.10
N GLY A 127 -7.11 15.66 6.25
CA GLY A 127 -8.37 16.34 6.54
C GLY A 127 -9.58 15.40 6.51
N ALA A 128 -9.45 14.20 7.09
CA ALA A 128 -10.56 13.26 7.18
C ALA A 128 -11.75 13.84 7.97
N TYR A 129 -12.95 13.55 7.51
CA TYR A 129 -14.20 14.02 8.13
C TYR A 129 -15.32 13.01 7.94
N THR A 130 -16.33 13.11 8.81
CA THR A 130 -17.59 12.38 8.65
C THR A 130 -18.74 13.37 8.52
N HIS A 131 -19.37 13.41 7.35
CA HIS A 131 -20.59 14.18 7.10
C HIS A 131 -21.80 13.24 7.12
N CYS A 132 -22.57 13.29 8.20
CA CYS A 132 -23.63 12.33 8.53
C CYS A 132 -23.08 10.89 8.62
N LYS A 133 -23.31 10.06 7.59
CA LYS A 133 -22.84 8.67 7.50
C LYS A 133 -21.75 8.47 6.44
N HIS A 134 -21.28 9.56 5.83
CA HIS A 134 -20.28 9.51 4.79
C HIS A 134 -18.94 9.94 5.37
N TRP A 135 -18.01 9.01 5.42
CA TRP A 135 -16.61 9.33 5.65
C TRP A 135 -15.99 9.87 4.35
N GLY A 136 -15.08 10.84 4.49
CA GLY A 136 -14.32 11.39 3.39
C GLY A 136 -13.05 12.08 3.87
N CYS A 137 -12.26 12.59 2.94
CA CYS A 137 -11.10 13.42 3.21
C CYS A 137 -10.99 14.54 2.16
N SER A 138 -10.46 15.69 2.57
CA SER A 138 -10.29 16.85 1.68
C SER A 138 -9.00 16.77 0.86
N GLY A 139 -7.97 16.09 1.38
CA GLY A 139 -6.68 15.93 0.74
C GLY A 139 -6.48 14.54 0.12
N SER A 140 -5.32 13.96 0.39
CA SER A 140 -4.95 12.62 -0.10
C SER A 140 -5.65 11.52 0.68
N LEU A 141 -6.12 10.50 -0.04
CA LEU A 141 -6.48 9.22 0.56
C LEU A 141 -5.19 8.48 0.91
N ILE A 142 -5.13 7.89 2.10
CA ILE A 142 -4.00 7.12 2.58
C ILE A 142 -4.47 5.68 2.81
N ILE A 143 -3.76 4.72 2.20
CA ILE A 143 -3.99 3.28 2.39
C ILE A 143 -2.82 2.70 3.18
N ASP A 144 -3.09 2.04 4.30
CA ASP A 144 -2.10 1.26 5.03
C ASP A 144 -2.01 -0.17 4.48
N ALA A 145 -1.00 -0.41 3.66
CA ALA A 145 -0.73 -1.70 3.03
C ALA A 145 0.49 -2.41 3.63
N ARG A 146 0.89 -2.03 4.86
CA ARG A 146 1.94 -2.75 5.60
C ARG A 146 1.47 -4.13 6.00
N LEU A 147 2.41 -5.07 6.13
CA LEU A 147 2.13 -6.41 6.60
C LEU A 147 1.71 -6.36 8.08
N LYS A 148 0.59 -6.99 8.42
CA LYS A 148 0.09 -7.07 9.79
C LYS A 148 0.49 -8.39 10.44
N THR A 149 0.58 -8.39 11.77
CA THR A 149 1.05 -9.53 12.58
C THR A 149 0.21 -10.79 12.43
N TYR A 150 -1.04 -10.65 11.98
CA TYR A 150 -1.99 -11.74 11.74
C TYR A 150 -2.07 -12.16 10.26
N HIS A 151 -1.30 -11.54 9.37
CA HIS A 151 -1.14 -12.06 8.01
C HIS A 151 -0.26 -13.30 8.02
N ALA A 152 -0.50 -14.21 7.08
CA ALA A 152 0.47 -15.26 6.81
C ALA A 152 1.81 -14.60 6.42
N PRO A 153 2.95 -15.19 6.85
CA PRO A 153 4.24 -14.73 6.37
C PRO A 153 4.28 -14.83 4.84
N PRO A 154 5.01 -13.91 4.16
CA PRO A 154 5.25 -14.03 2.73
C PRO A 154 5.83 -15.41 2.40
N LEU A 155 5.45 -15.95 1.24
CA LEU A 155 6.14 -17.10 0.68
C LEU A 155 7.50 -16.62 0.16
N GLU A 156 8.58 -17.13 0.75
CA GLU A 156 9.95 -16.84 0.35
C GLU A 156 10.56 -18.09 -0.28
N ASP A 157 11.30 -17.89 -1.37
CA ASP A 157 12.03 -18.98 -2.03
C ASP A 157 13.17 -19.47 -1.12
N ASP A 158 13.39 -20.79 -1.09
CA ASP A 158 14.51 -21.38 -0.35
C ASP A 158 15.80 -21.19 -1.17
N PRO A 159 16.79 -20.42 -0.70
CA PRO A 159 17.99 -20.11 -1.47
C PRO A 159 18.80 -21.35 -1.87
N GLU A 160 18.73 -22.43 -1.10
CA GLU A 160 19.42 -23.68 -1.45
C GLU A 160 18.65 -24.46 -2.52
N VAL A 161 17.32 -24.36 -2.54
CA VAL A 161 16.51 -24.91 -3.63
C VAL A 161 16.71 -24.10 -4.91
N GLU A 162 16.73 -22.77 -4.84
CA GLU A 162 17.03 -21.91 -5.99
C GLU A 162 18.36 -22.28 -6.63
N LYS A 163 19.45 -22.32 -5.84
CA LYS A 163 20.78 -22.71 -6.34
C LYS A 163 20.78 -24.09 -7.00
N ARG A 164 20.03 -25.04 -6.44
CA ARG A 164 19.91 -26.39 -7.02
C ARG A 164 19.20 -26.36 -8.36
N VAL A 165 18.16 -25.54 -8.51
CA VAL A 165 17.43 -25.38 -9.78
C VAL A 165 18.30 -24.65 -10.81
N ASP A 166 18.97 -23.57 -10.41
CA ASP A 166 19.90 -22.81 -11.26
C ASP A 166 21.01 -23.71 -11.83
N ALA A 167 21.54 -24.62 -11.00
CA ALA A 167 22.54 -25.59 -11.43
C ALA A 167 22.03 -26.56 -12.51
N LEU A 168 20.72 -26.82 -12.59
CA LEU A 168 20.14 -27.64 -13.66
C LEU A 168 20.10 -26.91 -15.01
N GLY A 169 19.97 -25.57 -15.00
CA GLY A 169 19.99 -24.70 -16.18
C GLY A 169 21.40 -24.30 -16.66
N ALA A 170 22.42 -24.49 -15.81
CA ALA A 170 23.81 -24.23 -16.14
C ALA A 170 24.29 -25.01 -17.38
N ALA A 171 25.34 -24.52 -18.05
CA ALA A 171 25.89 -25.15 -19.24
C ALA A 171 26.25 -26.63 -19.02
N GLY A 172 25.66 -27.52 -19.83
CA GLY A 172 25.80 -28.98 -19.70
C GLY A 172 24.84 -29.63 -18.70
N GLY A 173 24.00 -28.85 -18.02
CA GLY A 173 22.93 -29.32 -17.14
C GLY A 173 21.73 -29.87 -17.90
N PRO A 174 20.89 -30.69 -17.23
CA PRO A 174 19.76 -31.38 -17.87
C PRO A 174 18.66 -30.45 -18.38
N LEU A 175 18.60 -29.21 -17.87
CA LEU A 175 17.62 -28.19 -18.29
C LEU A 175 18.27 -27.02 -19.03
N HIS A 176 19.53 -27.17 -19.46
CA HIS A 176 20.27 -26.11 -20.13
C HIS A 176 19.56 -25.62 -21.40
N GLY A 177 19.32 -24.30 -21.48
CA GLY A 177 18.63 -23.66 -22.61
C GLY A 177 17.10 -23.75 -22.55
N ILE A 178 16.54 -24.31 -21.48
CA ILE A 178 15.10 -24.33 -21.19
C ILE A 178 14.78 -23.34 -20.07
N ILE A 179 15.56 -23.41 -18.98
CA ILE A 179 15.59 -22.43 -17.89
C ILE A 179 16.93 -21.71 -17.87
#